data_AF-A0A967F0E7-F1
#
_entry.id   AF-A0A967F0E7-F1
#
_cell.length_a   1.000
_cell.length_b   1.000
_cell.length_c   1.000
_cell.angle_alpha   90.00
_cell.angle_beta   90.00
_cell.angle_gamma   90.00
#
_symmetry.space_group_name_H-M   'P 1'
#
loop_
_entity.id
_entity.type
_entity.pdbx_description
1 polymer ?
#
loop_
_entity_poly.entity_id
_entity_poly.type
_entity_poly.pdbx_seq_one_letter_code
_entity_poly.pdbx_strand_id
1 'polypeptide(L)'
;MRLCRAAGSAVLAVTALLSLFATPKVLAGEVKTNIFGERAYYHLALELTKNTLVETGRVIDPDLGYRFGEGGMFEIYLTPSALPKNVTASGCTAIKARMFWTNPTKPDAAERIAEKRALFQQIEALRRGESERVEVVLELNPYVEKTSEAELQLTQCVAFFRRAFGAYVPHDGPLADTR
;
A
#
# COMPACT_ATOMS: atom_id res chain seq x y z
N MET A 1 -3.08 -65.67 51.87
CA MET A 1 -2.94 -65.17 50.49
C MET A 1 -3.17 -63.67 50.49
N ARG A 2 -2.12 -62.91 50.17
CA ARG A 2 -2.17 -61.45 49.95
C ARG A 2 -2.79 -61.20 48.58
N LEU A 3 -3.60 -60.15 48.44
CA LEU A 3 -3.73 -59.38 47.21
C LEU A 3 -4.21 -57.97 47.53
N CYS A 4 -3.27 -57.03 47.45
CA CYS A 4 -3.50 -55.59 47.36
C CYS A 4 -4.26 -55.26 46.07
N ARG A 5 -5.10 -54.23 46.09
CA ARG A 5 -5.48 -53.49 44.89
C ARG A 5 -5.31 -52.00 45.14
N ALA A 6 -4.45 -51.40 44.31
CA ALA A 6 -3.98 -50.04 44.39
C ALA A 6 -5.03 -49.03 43.88
N ALA A 7 -5.02 -47.85 44.50
CA ALA A 7 -5.69 -46.65 44.04
C ALA A 7 -5.01 -46.09 42.79
N GLY A 8 -5.78 -45.79 41.75
CA GLY A 8 -5.32 -45.07 40.57
C GLY A 8 -5.74 -43.61 40.66
N SER A 9 -4.79 -42.71 40.89
CA SER A 9 -4.97 -41.26 40.75
C SER A 9 -5.05 -40.88 39.28
N ALA A 10 -6.14 -40.25 38.85
CA ALA A 10 -6.22 -39.59 37.56
C ALA A 10 -5.62 -38.18 37.67
N VAL A 11 -4.52 -37.93 36.98
CA VAL A 11 -3.93 -36.60 36.81
C VAL A 11 -4.62 -35.94 35.61
N LEU A 12 -5.40 -34.88 35.85
CA LEU A 12 -5.93 -34.02 34.80
C LEU A 12 -4.80 -33.12 34.28
N ALA A 13 -4.35 -33.35 33.04
CA ALA A 13 -3.45 -32.43 32.35
C ALA A 13 -4.27 -31.25 31.78
N VAL A 14 -4.09 -30.06 32.36
CA VAL A 14 -4.62 -28.80 31.81
C VAL A 14 -3.65 -28.31 30.75
N THR A 15 -3.95 -28.55 29.48
CA THR A 15 -3.17 -28.04 28.36
C THR A 15 -3.47 -26.56 28.16
N ALA A 16 -2.53 -25.69 28.54
CA ALA A 16 -2.61 -24.27 28.26
C ALA A 16 -2.46 -24.02 26.75
N LEU A 17 -3.56 -23.61 26.09
CA LEU A 17 -3.51 -23.05 24.73
C LEU A 17 -2.89 -21.66 24.80
N LEU A 18 -1.57 -21.56 24.61
CA LEU A 18 -0.93 -20.29 24.24
C LEU A 18 -1.40 -19.93 22.82
N SER A 19 -2.39 -19.03 22.73
CA SER A 19 -2.73 -18.39 21.47
C SER A 19 -1.57 -17.46 21.09
N LEU A 20 -0.73 -17.91 20.15
CA LEU A 20 0.17 -17.02 19.43
C LEU A 20 -0.68 -16.06 18.60
N PHE A 21 -0.96 -14.87 19.14
CA PHE A 21 -1.36 -13.74 18.32
C PHE A 21 -0.14 -13.33 17.49
N ALA A 22 0.03 -13.97 16.33
CA ALA A 22 0.91 -13.45 15.30
C ALA A 22 0.33 -12.10 14.88
N THR A 23 0.95 -11.01 15.33
CA THR A 23 0.67 -9.69 14.78
C THR A 23 0.98 -9.76 13.29
N PRO A 24 0.02 -9.45 12.40
CA PRO A 24 0.30 -9.46 10.97
C PRO A 24 1.42 -8.47 10.70
N LYS A 25 2.58 -8.99 10.33
CA LYS A 25 3.72 -8.21 9.88
C LYS A 25 3.32 -7.68 8.51
N VAL A 26 2.72 -6.49 8.48
CA VAL A 26 2.55 -5.73 7.23
C VAL A 26 3.96 -5.58 6.67
N LEU A 27 4.26 -6.28 5.56
CA LEU A 27 5.53 -6.13 4.87
C LEU A 27 5.50 -4.75 4.23
N ALA A 28 5.95 -3.76 5.01
CA ALA A 28 6.25 -2.44 4.50
C ALA A 28 7.27 -2.62 3.37
N GLY A 29 6.89 -2.26 2.14
CA GLY A 29 7.69 -2.58 0.96
C GLY A 29 8.97 -1.74 0.87
N GLU A 30 9.90 -2.20 0.04
CA GLU A 30 11.19 -1.54 -0.15
C GLU A 30 11.08 -0.35 -1.12
N VAL A 31 11.83 0.72 -0.85
CA VAL A 31 11.95 1.83 -1.79
C VAL A 31 13.10 1.57 -2.75
N LYS A 32 12.80 1.50 -4.06
CA LYS A 32 13.82 1.49 -5.11
C LYS A 32 14.09 2.89 -5.62
N THR A 33 15.37 3.20 -5.80
CA THR A 33 15.82 4.45 -6.42
C THR A 33 16.18 4.19 -7.87
N ASN A 34 15.48 4.85 -8.78
CA ASN A 34 15.79 4.84 -10.21
C ASN A 34 16.35 6.19 -10.63
N ILE A 35 17.47 6.18 -11.36
CA ILE A 35 18.08 7.40 -11.90
C ILE A 35 17.65 7.58 -13.36
N PHE A 36 17.10 8.74 -13.68
CA PHE A 36 16.78 9.13 -15.05
C PHE A 36 17.32 10.53 -15.34
N GLY A 37 18.31 10.61 -16.24
CA GLY A 37 19.16 11.79 -16.36
C GLY A 37 19.91 12.04 -15.04
N GLU A 38 19.82 13.27 -14.52
CA GLU A 38 20.44 13.67 -13.25
C GLU A 38 19.46 13.60 -12.05
N ARG A 39 18.27 13.04 -12.25
CA ARG A 39 17.21 13.02 -11.23
C ARG A 39 17.02 11.61 -10.67
N ALA A 40 16.91 11.55 -9.35
CA ALA A 40 16.52 10.35 -8.62
C ALA A 40 15.00 10.29 -8.42
N TYR A 41 14.42 9.14 -8.75
CA TYR A 41 13.02 8.81 -8.54
C TYR A 41 12.91 7.68 -7.52
N TYR A 42 12.06 7.86 -6.52
CA TYR A 42 11.88 6.94 -5.41
C TYR A 42 10.55 6.21 -5.57
N HIS A 43 10.62 4.91 -5.86
CA HIS A 43 9.48 4.06 -6.11
C HIS A 43 9.27 3.08 -4.97
N LEU A 44 8.07 3.08 -4.40
CA LEU A 44 7.66 2.24 -3.30
C LEU A 44 6.67 1.19 -3.81
N ALA A 45 7.10 -0.06 -3.90
CA ALA A 45 6.16 -1.18 -4.04
C ALA A 45 5.46 -1.40 -2.68
N LEU A 46 4.15 -1.57 -2.67
CA LEU A 46 3.37 -1.67 -1.44
C LEU A 46 2.25 -2.70 -1.60
N GLU A 47 2.08 -3.57 -0.60
CA GLU A 47 0.88 -4.39 -0.47
C GLU A 47 -0.16 -3.60 0.34
N LEU A 48 -1.21 -3.13 -0.32
CA LEU A 48 -2.35 -2.53 0.33
C LEU A 48 -3.18 -3.62 1.00
N THR A 49 -3.52 -3.39 2.26
CA THR A 49 -4.52 -4.16 3.01
C THR A 49 -5.56 -3.21 3.60
N LYS A 50 -6.66 -3.73 4.16
CA LYS A 50 -7.66 -2.88 4.83
C LYS A 50 -7.04 -2.00 5.92
N ASN A 51 -6.02 -2.50 6.63
CA ASN A 51 -5.34 -1.75 7.70
C ASN A 51 -4.40 -0.66 7.19
N THR A 52 -4.00 -0.70 5.92
CA THR A 52 -3.20 0.37 5.30
C THR A 52 -4.07 1.51 4.76
N LEU A 53 -5.38 1.30 4.62
CA LEU A 53 -6.31 2.30 4.10
C LEU A 53 -6.96 3.06 5.25
N VAL A 54 -7.17 4.36 5.06
CA VAL A 54 -7.96 5.18 5.98
C VAL A 54 -9.44 4.95 5.70
N GLU A 55 -10.21 4.59 6.73
CA GLU A 55 -11.67 4.47 6.62
C GLU A 55 -12.31 5.85 6.36
N THR A 56 -13.16 5.92 5.33
CA THR A 56 -13.95 7.11 5.00
C THR A 56 -14.97 7.40 6.11
N GLY A 57 -15.14 8.68 6.47
CA GLY A 57 -16.09 9.13 7.49
C GLY A 57 -15.49 9.51 8.85
N ARG A 58 -14.21 9.20 9.12
CA ARG A 58 -13.51 9.64 10.35
C ARG A 58 -12.53 10.79 10.17
N VAL A 59 -11.86 10.87 9.02
CA VAL A 59 -10.75 11.83 8.77
C VAL A 59 -10.88 12.53 7.42
N ILE A 60 -11.66 11.96 6.51
CA ILE A 60 -11.66 12.32 5.09
C ILE A 60 -13.09 12.44 4.64
N ASP A 61 -13.36 13.56 3.95
CA ASP A 61 -14.62 13.80 3.28
C ASP A 61 -14.95 12.59 2.37
N PRO A 62 -16.02 11.84 2.68
CA PRO A 62 -16.44 10.70 1.87
C PRO A 62 -16.79 11.09 0.43
N ASP A 63 -17.07 12.36 0.15
CA ASP A 63 -17.41 12.86 -1.18
C ASP A 63 -16.18 13.18 -2.06
N LEU A 64 -14.97 13.22 -1.49
CA LEU A 64 -13.74 13.60 -2.19
C LEU A 64 -12.73 12.45 -2.32
N GLY A 65 -12.70 11.52 -1.37
CA GLY A 65 -11.84 10.34 -1.42
C GLY A 65 -12.49 9.16 -2.13
N TYR A 66 -11.68 8.32 -2.78
CA TYR A 66 -12.13 7.06 -3.37
C TYR A 66 -13.23 7.20 -4.42
N ARG A 67 -13.03 8.14 -5.35
CA ARG A 67 -13.87 8.30 -6.53
C ARG A 67 -13.04 8.16 -7.80
N PHE A 68 -13.58 7.43 -8.76
CA PHE A 68 -13.01 7.36 -10.09
C PHE A 68 -13.50 8.55 -10.92
N GLY A 69 -12.60 9.47 -11.23
CA GLY A 69 -12.87 10.65 -12.05
C GLY A 69 -12.60 10.44 -13.53
N GLU A 70 -12.82 11.50 -14.29
CA GLU A 70 -12.52 11.54 -15.72
C GLU A 70 -11.05 11.23 -16.02
N GLY A 71 -10.77 10.65 -17.19
CA GLY A 71 -9.44 10.22 -17.61
C GLY A 71 -8.70 9.31 -16.62
N GLY A 72 -9.43 8.65 -15.72
CA GLY A 72 -8.91 7.68 -14.76
C GLY A 72 -8.15 8.26 -13.58
N MET A 73 -8.38 9.54 -13.25
CA MET A 73 -7.89 10.09 -11.99
C MET A 73 -8.65 9.49 -10.80
N PHE A 74 -7.95 9.25 -9.69
CA PHE A 74 -8.58 8.91 -8.41
C PHE A 74 -7.61 9.21 -7.27
N GLU A 75 -8.14 9.30 -6.05
CA GLU A 75 -7.36 9.46 -4.83
C GLU A 75 -7.76 8.39 -3.82
N ILE A 76 -6.78 7.80 -3.16
CA ILE A 76 -6.98 6.96 -1.97
C ILE A 76 -6.15 7.53 -0.84
N TYR A 77 -6.41 7.04 0.37
CA TYR A 77 -5.72 7.52 1.55
C TYR A 77 -5.15 6.38 2.36
N LEU A 78 -3.87 6.50 2.65
CA LEU A 78 -3.10 5.51 3.38
C LEU A 78 -2.85 5.98 4.80
N THR A 79 -2.84 5.05 5.74
CA THR A 79 -2.30 5.35 7.07
C THR A 79 -0.80 5.63 6.94
N PRO A 80 -0.22 6.54 7.75
CA PRO A 80 1.24 6.74 7.74
C PRO A 80 2.02 5.46 8.02
N SER A 81 1.43 4.51 8.77
CA SER A 81 2.01 3.19 9.05
C SER A 81 2.09 2.26 7.83
N ALA A 82 1.50 2.62 6.69
CA ALA A 82 1.68 1.90 5.44
C ALA A 82 3.06 2.15 4.81
N LEU A 83 3.73 3.25 5.16
CA LEU A 83 5.07 3.55 4.68
C LEU A 83 6.11 2.66 5.38
N PRO A 84 7.20 2.27 4.69
CA PRO A 84 8.29 1.56 5.32
C PRO A 84 9.01 2.43 6.34
N LYS A 85 9.70 1.77 7.29
CA LYS A 85 10.33 2.45 8.44
C LYS A 85 11.35 3.52 8.05
N ASN A 86 11.94 3.41 6.87
CA ASN A 86 12.92 4.36 6.35
C ASN A 86 12.29 5.50 5.52
N VAL A 87 10.97 5.56 5.42
CA VAL A 87 10.23 6.68 4.82
C VAL A 87 9.38 7.33 5.89
N THR A 88 9.75 8.54 6.29
CA THR A 88 9.03 9.31 7.30
C THR A 88 8.02 10.26 6.64
N ALA A 89 6.93 10.54 7.34
CA ALA A 89 5.89 11.49 6.92
C ALA A 89 5.41 12.29 8.13
N SER A 90 6.34 13.02 8.75
CA SER A 90 6.11 13.75 10.00
C SER A 90 4.93 14.71 9.88
N GLY A 91 3.99 14.65 10.82
CA GLY A 91 2.81 15.50 10.85
C GLY A 91 1.65 15.06 9.95
N CYS A 92 1.81 13.99 9.17
CA CYS A 92 0.71 13.47 8.34
C CYS A 92 -0.23 12.58 9.16
N THR A 93 -1.52 12.92 9.15
CA THR A 93 -2.59 12.04 9.68
C THR A 93 -2.98 10.95 8.67
N ALA A 94 -2.82 11.24 7.39
CA ALA A 94 -3.03 10.33 6.26
C ALA A 94 -2.11 10.71 5.10
N ILE A 95 -1.74 9.75 4.27
CA ILE A 95 -1.02 9.97 3.01
C ILE A 95 -2.01 9.86 1.87
N LYS A 96 -2.19 10.94 1.12
CA LYS A 96 -3.00 10.95 -0.10
C LYS A 96 -2.21 10.30 -1.23
N ALA A 97 -2.60 9.11 -1.67
CA ALA A 97 -2.05 8.48 -2.87
C ALA A 97 -2.91 8.85 -4.09
N ARG A 98 -2.34 9.64 -5.00
CA ARG A 98 -3.05 10.21 -6.15
C ARG A 98 -2.68 9.51 -7.46
N MET A 99 -3.69 9.04 -8.18
CA MET A 99 -3.59 8.66 -9.58
C MET A 99 -4.00 9.85 -10.43
N PHE A 100 -3.14 10.23 -11.37
CA PHE A 100 -3.41 11.37 -12.26
C PHE A 100 -4.17 10.97 -13.52
N TRP A 101 -4.83 11.96 -14.12
CA TRP A 101 -5.54 11.89 -15.39
C TRP A 101 -4.65 11.45 -16.58
N THR A 102 -5.22 10.66 -17.48
CA THR A 102 -4.73 10.38 -18.84
C THR A 102 -5.41 11.33 -19.82
N ASN A 103 -4.64 11.95 -20.71
CA ASN A 103 -5.19 12.77 -21.78
C ASN A 103 -6.01 11.90 -22.77
N PRO A 104 -7.34 12.10 -22.90
CA PRO A 104 -8.20 11.29 -23.76
C PRO A 104 -7.90 11.47 -25.25
N THR A 105 -7.15 12.50 -25.65
CA THR A 105 -6.77 12.71 -27.05
C THR A 105 -5.58 11.84 -27.50
N LYS A 106 -4.97 11.06 -26.59
CA LYS A 106 -3.87 10.15 -26.94
C LYS A 106 -4.43 8.86 -27.56
N PRO A 107 -3.76 8.27 -28.57
CA PRO A 107 -4.26 7.06 -29.24
C PRO A 107 -4.51 5.87 -28.30
N ASP A 108 -3.70 5.76 -27.25
CA ASP A 108 -3.74 4.70 -26.23
C ASP A 108 -4.48 5.11 -24.95
N ALA A 109 -5.21 6.23 -24.97
CA ALA A 109 -5.83 6.77 -23.77
C ALA A 109 -6.88 5.81 -23.18
N ALA A 110 -7.69 5.18 -24.02
CA ALA A 110 -8.75 4.28 -23.60
C ALA A 110 -8.20 3.08 -22.80
N GLU A 111 -7.14 2.46 -23.32
CA GLU A 111 -6.44 1.34 -22.65
C GLU A 111 -5.87 1.77 -21.29
N ARG A 112 -5.14 2.88 -21.25
CA ARG A 112 -4.56 3.42 -20.02
C ARG A 112 -5.61 3.79 -18.97
N ILE A 113 -6.76 4.30 -19.39
CA ILE A 113 -7.87 4.61 -18.50
C ILE A 113 -8.51 3.32 -17.98
N ALA A 114 -8.61 2.28 -18.82
CA ALA A 114 -9.11 0.97 -18.41
C ALA A 114 -8.19 0.29 -17.37
N GLU A 115 -6.87 0.36 -17.54
CA GLU A 115 -5.90 -0.13 -16.54
C GLU A 115 -6.08 0.55 -15.18
N LYS A 116 -6.18 1.89 -15.17
CA LYS A 116 -6.44 2.65 -13.94
C LYS A 116 -7.77 2.29 -13.31
N ARG A 117 -8.79 2.02 -14.12
CA ARG A 117 -10.11 1.58 -13.65
C ARG A 117 -10.02 0.21 -12.99
N ALA A 118 -9.31 -0.73 -13.59
CA ALA A 118 -9.10 -2.05 -13.02
C ALA A 118 -8.38 -1.97 -11.68
N LEU A 119 -7.31 -1.15 -11.57
CA LEU A 119 -6.62 -0.90 -10.31
C LEU A 119 -7.57 -0.29 -9.25
N PHE A 120 -8.34 0.73 -9.62
CA PHE A 120 -9.30 1.36 -8.70
C PHE A 120 -10.35 0.36 -8.20
N GLN A 121 -10.87 -0.49 -9.09
CA GLN A 121 -11.84 -1.54 -8.72
C GLN A 121 -11.25 -2.56 -7.75
N GLN A 122 -9.98 -2.94 -7.90
CA GLN A 122 -9.30 -3.82 -6.95
C GLN A 122 -9.20 -3.17 -5.56
N ILE A 123 -8.85 -1.87 -5.51
CA ILE A 123 -8.77 -1.14 -4.23
C ILE A 123 -10.16 -1.00 -3.60
N GLU A 124 -11.19 -0.77 -4.40
CA GLU A 124 -12.57 -0.72 -3.91
C GLU A 124 -13.05 -2.08 -3.38
N ALA A 125 -12.70 -3.18 -4.04
CA ALA A 125 -12.96 -4.54 -3.54
C ALA A 125 -12.26 -4.78 -2.19
N LEU A 126 -10.99 -4.35 -2.06
CA LEU A 126 -10.26 -4.39 -0.80
C LEU A 126 -10.98 -3.62 0.32
N ARG A 127 -11.49 -2.41 0.03
CA ARG A 127 -12.24 -1.60 1.01
C ARG A 127 -13.53 -2.28 1.47
N ARG A 128 -14.25 -2.91 0.55
CA ARG A 128 -15.47 -3.67 0.84
C ARG A 128 -15.19 -5.00 1.56
N GLY A 129 -13.92 -5.41 1.67
CA GLY A 129 -13.54 -6.69 2.26
C GLY A 129 -13.73 -7.88 1.32
N GLU A 130 -13.85 -7.63 0.02
CA GLU A 130 -13.95 -8.63 -1.04
C GLU A 130 -12.57 -9.12 -1.52
N SER A 131 -11.51 -8.40 -1.16
CA SER A 131 -10.12 -8.81 -1.35
C SER A 131 -9.34 -8.59 -0.05
N GLU A 132 -8.33 -9.41 0.20
CA GLU A 132 -7.43 -9.27 1.35
C GLU A 132 -6.31 -8.27 1.08
N ARG A 133 -5.87 -8.18 -0.18
CA ARG A 133 -4.72 -7.38 -0.58
C ARG A 133 -4.76 -6.87 -2.02
N VAL A 134 -4.02 -5.79 -2.28
CA VAL A 134 -3.75 -5.24 -3.62
C VAL A 134 -2.32 -4.74 -3.70
N GLU A 135 -1.54 -5.21 -4.66
CA GLU A 135 -0.19 -4.71 -4.89
C GLU A 135 -0.23 -3.41 -5.71
N VAL A 136 0.48 -2.38 -5.24
CA VAL A 136 0.59 -1.10 -5.92
C VAL A 136 2.03 -0.60 -5.93
N VAL A 137 2.34 0.28 -6.87
CA VAL A 137 3.61 1.01 -6.88
C VAL A 137 3.33 2.50 -6.81
N LEU A 138 3.93 3.13 -5.81
CA LEU A 138 3.88 4.57 -5.62
C LEU A 138 5.21 5.21 -6.02
N GLU A 139 5.15 6.45 -6.46
CA GLU A 139 6.27 7.37 -6.64
C GLU A 139 6.15 8.46 -5.57
N LEU A 140 7.23 8.65 -4.81
CA LEU A 140 7.26 9.62 -3.70
C LEU A 140 7.60 11.04 -4.19
N ASN A 141 8.20 11.16 -5.38
CA ASN A 141 8.48 12.45 -6.01
C ASN A 141 7.18 13.19 -6.38
N PRO A 142 7.18 14.54 -6.39
CA PRO A 142 8.30 15.42 -6.06
C PRO A 142 8.41 15.77 -4.57
N TYR A 143 7.48 15.30 -3.73
CA TYR A 143 7.39 15.70 -2.33
C TYR A 143 8.17 14.78 -1.40
N VAL A 144 9.43 14.53 -1.75
CA VAL A 144 10.33 13.66 -1.01
C VAL A 144 11.73 14.24 -1.00
N GLU A 145 12.38 14.18 0.16
CA GLU A 145 13.76 14.57 0.37
C GLU A 145 14.54 13.43 1.03
N LYS A 146 15.83 13.35 0.76
CA LYS A 146 16.74 12.47 1.50
C LYS A 146 17.13 13.17 2.80
N THR A 147 16.91 12.50 3.93
CA THR A 147 17.44 12.92 5.23
C THR A 147 18.77 12.24 5.54
N SER A 148 19.02 11.08 4.93
CA SER A 148 20.31 10.37 4.90
C SER A 148 20.41 9.52 3.63
N GLU A 149 21.48 8.71 3.49
CA GLU A 149 21.60 7.79 2.34
C GLU A 149 20.51 6.71 2.31
N ALA A 150 19.99 6.31 3.48
CA ALA A 150 19.01 5.24 3.61
C ALA A 150 17.60 5.73 3.96
N GLU A 151 17.46 7.00 4.34
CA GLU A 151 16.20 7.56 4.86
C GLU A 151 15.65 8.66 3.96
N LEU A 152 14.32 8.60 3.79
CA LEU A 152 13.54 9.56 3.04
C LEU A 152 12.51 10.22 3.96
N GLN A 153 12.17 11.46 3.64
CA GLN A 153 11.09 12.19 4.28
C GLN A 153 10.15 12.74 3.22
N LEU A 154 8.86 12.46 3.37
CA LEU A 154 7.83 13.15 2.62
C LEU A 154 7.72 14.61 3.12
N THR A 155 7.87 15.56 2.20
CA THR A 155 7.71 17.00 2.48
C THR A 155 6.26 17.45 2.42
N GLN A 156 5.38 16.62 1.85
CA GLN A 156 3.93 16.77 1.87
C GLN A 156 3.27 15.41 2.12
N CYS A 157 2.04 15.41 2.64
CA CYS A 157 1.27 14.19 2.88
C CYS A 157 0.66 13.59 1.60
N VAL A 158 1.43 13.54 0.52
CA VAL A 158 1.01 13.10 -0.81
C VAL A 158 2.07 12.18 -1.40
N ALA A 159 1.62 11.07 -1.95
CA ALA A 159 2.37 10.21 -2.85
C ALA A 159 1.57 10.02 -4.14
N PHE A 160 2.21 9.53 -5.19
CA PHE A 160 1.55 9.34 -6.48
C PHE A 160 1.58 7.87 -6.86
N PHE A 161 0.55 7.37 -7.52
CA PHE A 161 0.73 6.08 -8.19
C PHE A 161 1.76 6.26 -9.31
N ARG A 162 2.73 5.34 -9.37
CA ARG A 162 3.81 5.43 -10.34
C ARG A 162 3.24 5.45 -11.75
N ARG A 163 3.74 6.35 -12.58
CA ARG A 163 3.20 6.56 -13.93
C ARG A 163 4.29 6.86 -14.95
N ALA A 164 4.00 6.54 -16.20
CA ALA A 164 4.82 6.93 -17.34
C ALA A 164 3.91 7.16 -18.55
N PHE A 165 4.17 8.22 -19.31
CA PHE A 165 3.43 8.56 -20.53
C PHE A 165 1.90 8.67 -20.40
N GLY A 166 1.36 8.73 -19.17
CA GLY A 166 -0.08 8.73 -18.92
C GLY A 166 -0.62 7.40 -18.37
N ALA A 167 0.11 6.30 -18.50
CA ALA A 167 -0.23 4.98 -17.98
C ALA A 167 0.16 4.81 -16.50
N TYR A 168 -0.47 3.85 -15.82
CA TYR A 168 0.02 3.33 -14.55
C TYR A 168 1.20 2.38 -14.80
N VAL A 169 2.20 2.38 -13.92
CA VAL A 169 3.38 1.50 -14.03
C VAL A 169 3.41 0.57 -12.82
N PRO A 170 3.05 -0.72 -12.96
CA PRO A 170 2.88 -1.66 -11.85
C PRO A 170 4.18 -2.34 -11.41
N HIS A 171 5.32 -1.67 -11.59
CA HIS A 171 6.63 -2.17 -11.14
C HIS A 171 7.46 -1.02 -10.61
N ASP A 172 8.50 -1.31 -9.82
CA ASP A 172 9.41 -0.36 -9.16
C ASP A 172 10.80 -0.29 -9.83
N GLY A 173 11.07 -1.13 -10.84
CA GLY A 173 12.29 -1.09 -11.66
C GLY A 173 12.30 -0.01 -12.75
N PRO A 174 13.40 0.20 -13.49
CA PRO A 174 13.48 1.19 -14.56
C PRO A 174 12.39 0.99 -15.63
N LEU A 175 11.99 2.07 -16.31
CA LEU A 175 11.16 1.94 -17.50
C LEU A 175 11.97 1.25 -18.59
N ALA A 176 11.36 0.33 -19.33
CA ALA A 176 11.99 -0.22 -20.52
C ALA A 176 12.33 0.94 -21.47
N ASP A 177 13.57 0.97 -21.96
CA ASP A 177 14.03 1.98 -22.91
C ASP A 177 13.34 1.72 -24.25
N THR A 178 12.14 2.27 -24.43
CA THR A 178 11.46 2.28 -25.72
C THR A 178 12.05 3.44 -26.53
N ARG A 179 13.30 3.28 -26.96
CA ARG A 179 13.92 4.08 -28.02
C ARG A 179 13.62 3.49 -29.37
#